data_AF-A0A957UV48-F1
#
_entry.id   AF-A0A957UV48-F1
#
_cell.length_a   1.000
_cell.length_b   1.000
_cell.length_c   1.000
_cell.angle_alpha   90.00
_cell.angle_beta   90.00
_cell.angle_gamma   90.00
#
_symmetry.space_group_name_H-M   'P 1'
#
loop_
_entity.id
_entity.type
_entity.pdbx_description
1 polymer ?
#
loop_
_entity_poly.entity_id
_entity_poly.type
_entity_poly.pdbx_seq_one_letter_code
_entity_poly.pdbx_strand_id
1 'polypeptide(L)'
;KEFLYVHNFAPDRWPMGDPKGLDDLHAAAPDFAALRDNTRTAYADLDAGPTKAWMIHHRAEPAVQPLFELGFGKRPQEELYDLRVDPHYMHNLAYDPEYDAVREELATQLMQVLSAQDDPRIVEKPCRFEHSPYAGPVVDES
;
A
#
# COMPACT_ATOMS: atom_id res chain seq x y z
N LYS A 1 -20.27 -11.05 6.05
CA LYS A 1 -19.61 -10.90 4.73
C LYS A 1 -18.49 -11.93 4.70
N GLU A 2 -18.43 -12.77 3.68
CA GLU A 2 -17.47 -13.90 3.61
C GLU A 2 -16.15 -13.50 2.95
N PHE A 3 -16.19 -12.56 2.01
CA PHE A 3 -15.02 -12.09 1.27
C PHE A 3 -14.86 -10.57 1.40
N LEU A 4 -13.61 -10.11 1.33
CA LEU A 4 -13.23 -8.70 1.18
C LEU A 4 -12.40 -8.56 -0.09
N TYR A 5 -12.83 -7.67 -0.98
CA TYR A 5 -12.08 -7.28 -2.18
C TYR A 5 -11.62 -5.83 -2.06
N VAL A 6 -10.38 -5.56 -2.46
CA VAL A 6 -9.77 -4.23 -2.49
C VAL A 6 -9.15 -4.01 -3.87
N HIS A 7 -9.38 -2.81 -4.43
CA HIS A 7 -8.78 -2.38 -5.68
C HIS A 7 -7.84 -1.19 -5.42
N ASN A 8 -6.56 -1.37 -5.73
CA ASN A 8 -5.55 -0.32 -5.71
C ASN A 8 -5.38 0.28 -7.10
N PHE A 9 -5.79 1.53 -7.27
CA PHE A 9 -5.70 2.25 -8.55
C PHE A 9 -4.27 2.68 -8.93
N ALA A 10 -3.31 2.59 -8.00
CA ALA A 10 -1.94 3.04 -8.21
C ALA A 10 -0.92 2.09 -7.53
N PRO A 11 -0.80 0.83 -8.01
CA PRO A 11 0.08 -0.19 -7.41
C PRO A 11 1.58 0.10 -7.53
N ASP A 12 1.95 1.07 -8.37
CA ASP A 12 3.31 1.56 -8.52
C ASP A 12 3.73 2.53 -7.41
N ARG A 13 2.78 3.05 -6.61
CA ARG A 13 3.05 4.01 -5.54
C ARG A 13 3.39 3.33 -4.21
N TRP A 14 4.13 4.06 -3.38
CA TRP A 14 4.48 3.61 -2.02
C TRP A 14 3.40 4.03 -1.02
N PRO A 15 2.67 3.07 -0.42
CA PRO A 15 1.55 3.41 0.47
C PRO A 15 2.00 4.06 1.78
N MET A 16 3.25 3.81 2.20
CA MET A 16 3.85 4.38 3.40
C MET A 16 4.70 5.64 3.10
N GLY A 17 4.63 6.18 1.88
CA GLY A 17 5.44 7.31 1.42
C GLY A 17 6.82 6.88 0.91
N ASP A 18 7.60 7.86 0.42
CA ASP A 18 8.90 7.63 -0.23
C ASP A 18 9.85 6.80 0.67
N PRO A 19 10.32 5.62 0.22
CA PRO A 19 11.21 4.75 0.98
C PRO A 19 12.62 5.32 1.13
N LYS A 20 12.99 6.37 0.38
CA LYS A 20 14.35 6.94 0.36
C LYS A 20 15.43 5.90 0.06
N GLY A 21 15.14 4.96 -0.83
CA GLY A 21 16.03 3.87 -1.24
C GLY A 21 16.04 2.65 -0.31
N LEU A 22 15.22 2.63 0.74
CA LEU A 22 15.13 1.50 1.68
C LEU A 22 14.29 0.33 1.17
N ASP A 23 13.67 0.48 0.01
CA ASP A 23 13.10 -0.61 -0.78
C ASP A 23 14.18 -1.60 -1.26
N ASP A 24 15.43 -1.16 -1.36
CA ASP A 24 16.57 -2.07 -1.33
C ASP A 24 16.82 -2.54 0.12
N LEU A 25 16.55 -3.81 0.37
CA LEU A 25 16.73 -4.46 1.67
C LEU A 25 18.19 -4.37 2.17
N HIS A 26 19.16 -4.26 1.26
CA HIS A 26 20.59 -4.23 1.59
C HIS A 26 21.18 -2.82 1.62
N ALA A 27 20.40 -1.78 1.30
CA ALA A 27 20.83 -0.40 1.47
C ALA A 27 21.18 -0.10 2.94
N ALA A 28 22.13 0.79 3.18
CA ALA A 28 22.44 1.23 4.54
C ALA A 28 21.24 1.96 5.15
N ALA A 29 20.80 1.53 6.34
CA ALA A 29 19.74 2.23 7.06
C ALA A 29 20.24 3.61 7.54
N PRO A 30 19.37 4.64 7.58
CA PRO A 30 19.65 5.87 8.31
C PRO A 30 19.93 5.60 9.79
N ASP A 31 20.40 6.62 10.50
CA ASP A 31 20.59 6.52 11.95
C ASP A 31 19.29 6.15 12.68
N PHE A 32 19.40 5.28 13.69
CA PHE A 32 18.26 4.79 14.45
C PHE A 32 17.46 5.92 15.10
N ALA A 33 18.13 6.93 15.69
CA ALA A 33 17.44 8.06 16.31
C ALA A 33 16.75 8.93 15.26
N ALA A 34 17.33 9.08 14.06
CA ALA A 34 16.68 9.78 12.95
C ALA A 34 15.37 9.11 12.51
N LEU A 35 15.31 7.77 12.48
CA LEU A 35 14.07 7.03 12.17
C LEU A 35 13.06 7.04 13.33
N ARG A 36 13.56 7.07 14.58
CA ARG A 36 12.74 7.10 15.80
C ARG A 36 12.08 8.46 16.03
N ASP A 37 12.79 9.55 15.74
CA ASP A 37 12.41 10.89 16.18
C ASP A 37 11.93 11.79 15.02
N ASN A 38 12.16 11.41 13.75
CA ASN A 38 11.75 12.19 12.59
C ASN A 38 10.99 11.36 11.57
N THR A 39 9.68 11.60 11.45
CA THR A 39 8.76 10.89 10.55
C THR A 39 9.24 10.95 9.10
N ARG A 40 9.81 12.09 8.68
CA ARG A 40 10.20 12.35 7.28
C ARG A 40 11.53 11.73 6.85
N THR A 41 12.23 11.02 7.74
CA THR A 41 13.51 10.37 7.39
C THR A 41 13.35 9.34 6.28
N ALA A 42 12.28 8.56 6.30
CA ALA A 42 11.84 7.63 5.23
C ALA A 42 10.42 7.17 5.55
N TYR A 43 9.65 6.69 4.58
CA TYR A 43 8.28 6.20 4.79
C TYR A 43 7.44 7.19 5.62
N ALA A 44 7.22 8.40 5.07
CA ALA A 44 6.68 9.53 5.82
C ALA A 44 5.19 9.41 6.21
N ASP A 45 4.46 8.43 5.67
CA ASP A 45 3.08 8.14 6.06
C ASP A 45 3.00 7.16 7.24
N LEU A 46 4.15 6.66 7.72
CA LEU A 46 4.28 5.95 8.99
C LEU A 46 5.01 6.84 10.00
N ASP A 47 4.37 7.14 11.12
CA ASP A 47 4.97 7.98 12.17
C ASP A 47 6.32 7.45 12.68
N ALA A 48 7.19 8.38 13.07
CA ALA A 48 8.45 8.06 13.71
C ALA A 48 8.22 7.25 14.98
N GLY A 49 9.10 6.28 15.23
CA GLY A 49 9.03 5.51 16.46
C GLY A 49 10.07 4.40 16.56
N PRO A 50 10.26 3.83 17.76
CA PRO A 50 11.25 2.79 17.98
C PRO A 50 10.96 1.53 17.14
N THR A 51 9.68 1.20 16.91
CA THR A 51 9.28 0.08 16.06
C THR A 51 9.64 0.31 14.60
N LYS A 52 9.40 1.51 14.06
CA LYS A 52 9.77 1.88 12.68
C LYS A 52 11.29 1.76 12.49
N ALA A 53 12.06 2.34 13.41
CA ALA A 53 13.51 2.27 13.38
C ALA A 53 14.00 0.81 13.43
N TRP A 54 13.49 0.01 14.37
CA TRP A 54 13.86 -1.40 14.50
C TRP A 54 13.53 -2.19 13.23
N MET A 55 12.29 -2.09 12.72
CA MET A 55 11.85 -2.79 11.51
C MET A 55 12.75 -2.48 10.31
N ILE A 56 13.12 -1.21 10.11
CA ILE A 56 14.01 -0.80 9.01
C ILE A 56 15.43 -1.36 9.18
N HIS A 57 15.98 -1.34 10.40
CA HIS A 57 17.33 -1.88 10.66
C HIS A 57 17.41 -3.39 10.47
N HIS A 58 16.32 -4.11 10.71
CA HIS A 58 16.25 -5.57 10.63
C HIS A 58 15.58 -6.09 9.34
N ARG A 59 15.22 -5.21 8.39
CA ARG A 59 14.38 -5.55 7.23
C ARG A 59 14.93 -6.64 6.29
N ALA A 60 16.25 -6.82 6.25
CA ALA A 60 16.89 -7.88 5.46
C ALA A 60 16.97 -9.23 6.19
N GLU A 61 16.60 -9.29 7.47
CA GLU A 61 16.61 -10.54 8.22
C GLU A 61 15.48 -11.44 7.74
N PRO A 62 15.73 -12.73 7.42
CA PRO A 62 14.70 -13.61 6.85
C PRO A 62 13.41 -13.73 7.67
N ALA A 63 13.50 -13.59 8.99
CA ALA A 63 12.33 -13.64 9.87
C ALA A 63 11.53 -12.33 9.91
N VAL A 64 12.15 -11.20 9.54
CA VAL A 64 11.56 -9.86 9.59
C VAL A 64 11.10 -9.39 8.21
N GLN A 65 11.80 -9.79 7.15
CA GLN A 65 11.50 -9.38 5.78
C GLN A 65 10.02 -9.56 5.39
N PRO A 66 9.33 -10.69 5.69
CA PRO A 66 7.91 -10.82 5.38
C PRO A 66 7.03 -9.81 6.14
N LEU A 67 7.37 -9.51 7.39
CA LEU A 67 6.68 -8.52 8.22
C LEU A 67 6.95 -7.10 7.74
N PHE A 68 8.17 -6.84 7.27
CA PHE A 68 8.53 -5.58 6.65
C PHE A 68 7.74 -5.37 5.36
N GLU A 69 7.67 -6.36 4.48
CA GLU A 69 6.87 -6.26 3.25
C GLU A 69 5.39 -6.04 3.56
N LEU A 70 4.84 -6.74 4.55
CA LEU A 70 3.47 -6.53 5.01
C LEU A 70 3.20 -5.12 5.57
N GLY A 71 4.21 -4.41 6.08
CA GLY A 71 4.04 -3.08 6.67
C GLY A 71 4.43 -1.92 5.75
N PHE A 72 5.47 -2.11 4.95
CA PHE A 72 6.20 -1.07 4.20
C PHE A 72 6.19 -1.30 2.69
N GLY A 73 5.88 -2.51 2.25
CA GLY A 73 5.88 -2.92 0.85
C GLY A 73 4.80 -2.26 0.01
N LYS A 74 4.92 -2.39 -1.31
CA LYS A 74 3.87 -1.97 -2.23
C LYS A 74 2.68 -2.92 -2.15
N ARG A 75 1.49 -2.39 -2.41
CA ARG A 75 0.28 -3.21 -2.53
C ARG A 75 -0.01 -3.52 -3.99
N PRO A 76 -0.33 -4.77 -4.33
CA PRO A 76 -0.69 -5.13 -5.69
C PRO A 76 -1.99 -4.42 -6.12
N GLN A 77 -2.32 -4.50 -7.41
CA GLN A 77 -3.53 -3.86 -7.95
C GLN A 77 -4.81 -4.42 -7.31
N GLU A 78 -4.83 -5.72 -7.06
CA GLU A 78 -5.99 -6.41 -6.48
C GLU A 78 -5.58 -7.18 -5.21
N GLU A 79 -6.44 -7.08 -4.20
CA GLU A 79 -6.37 -7.90 -3.00
C GLU A 79 -7.74 -8.55 -2.73
N LEU A 80 -7.73 -9.83 -2.39
CA LEU A 80 -8.92 -10.61 -2.03
C LEU A 80 -8.63 -11.42 -0.77
N TYR A 81 -9.54 -11.38 0.20
CA TYR A 81 -9.42 -12.10 1.48
C TYR A 81 -10.68 -12.91 1.78
N ASP A 82 -10.52 -14.18 2.15
CA ASP A 82 -11.59 -15.05 2.65
C ASP A 82 -11.67 -14.95 4.18
N LEU A 83 -12.64 -14.21 4.67
CA LEU A 83 -12.74 -13.83 6.09
C LEU A 83 -13.15 -15.00 6.99
N ARG A 84 -13.57 -16.11 6.40
CA ARG A 84 -13.93 -17.34 7.13
C ARG A 84 -12.70 -18.06 7.65
N VAL A 85 -11.58 -17.93 6.93
CA VAL A 85 -10.30 -18.59 7.25
C VAL A 85 -9.18 -17.61 7.55
N ASP A 86 -9.28 -16.37 7.07
CA ASP A 86 -8.33 -15.28 7.29
C ASP A 86 -9.07 -14.01 7.79
N PRO A 87 -9.53 -13.99 9.06
CA PRO A 87 -10.22 -12.84 9.63
C PRO A 87 -9.32 -11.61 9.84
N HIS A 88 -8.02 -11.74 9.60
CA HIS A 88 -7.02 -10.70 9.81
C HIS A 88 -6.45 -10.13 8.51
N TYR A 89 -6.94 -10.58 7.35
CA TYR A 89 -6.55 -10.07 6.03
C TYR A 89 -5.04 -10.19 5.77
N MET A 90 -4.45 -11.31 6.16
CA MET A 90 -3.01 -11.55 6.07
C MET A 90 -2.59 -12.24 4.77
N HIS A 91 -3.51 -12.93 4.09
CA HIS A 91 -3.21 -13.72 2.90
C HIS A 91 -4.05 -13.30 1.69
N ASN A 92 -3.41 -12.58 0.77
CA ASN A 92 -4.06 -12.15 -0.47
C ASN A 92 -4.27 -13.32 -1.44
N LEU A 93 -5.53 -13.59 -1.78
CA LEU A 93 -6.01 -14.64 -2.67
C LEU A 93 -6.32 -14.14 -4.09
N ALA A 94 -6.09 -12.87 -4.42
CA ALA A 94 -6.53 -12.29 -5.69
C ALA A 94 -5.86 -12.91 -6.93
N TYR A 95 -4.76 -13.64 -6.75
CA TYR A 95 -4.04 -14.30 -7.84
C TYR A 95 -4.13 -15.83 -7.75
N ASP A 96 -5.01 -16.35 -6.89
CA ASP A 96 -5.31 -17.77 -6.80
C ASP A 96 -6.45 -18.11 -7.78
N PRO A 97 -6.23 -18.99 -8.78
CA PRO A 97 -7.25 -19.38 -9.75
C PRO A 97 -8.52 -19.96 -9.13
N GLU A 98 -8.46 -20.56 -7.93
CA GLU A 98 -9.65 -21.09 -7.25
C GLU A 98 -10.63 -19.98 -6.84
N TYR A 99 -10.14 -18.74 -6.69
CA TYR A 99 -10.90 -17.59 -6.23
C TYR A 99 -11.26 -16.60 -7.36
N ASP A 100 -10.89 -16.88 -8.61
CA ASP A 100 -11.08 -15.96 -9.74
C ASP A 100 -12.55 -15.54 -9.94
N ALA A 101 -13.48 -16.49 -9.88
CA ALA A 101 -14.90 -16.19 -10.05
C ALA A 101 -15.41 -15.19 -8.99
N VAL A 102 -14.97 -15.36 -7.74
CA VAL A 102 -15.35 -14.46 -6.63
C VAL A 102 -14.67 -13.10 -6.77
N ARG A 103 -13.39 -13.08 -7.17
CA ARG A 103 -12.64 -11.84 -7.46
C ARG A 103 -13.35 -11.02 -8.54
N GLU A 104 -13.68 -11.64 -9.67
CA GLU A 104 -14.32 -10.97 -10.81
C GLU A 104 -15.71 -10.44 -10.49
N GLU A 105 -16.51 -11.20 -9.73
CA GLU A 105 -17.83 -10.76 -9.26
C GLU A 105 -17.71 -9.50 -8.40
N LEU A 106 -16.84 -9.51 -7.39
CA LEU A 106 -16.66 -8.39 -6.47
C LEU A 106 -16.00 -7.18 -7.15
N ALA A 107 -15.05 -7.41 -8.05
CA ALA A 107 -14.43 -6.37 -8.86
C ALA A 107 -15.47 -5.67 -9.74
N THR A 108 -16.32 -6.44 -10.42
CA THR A 108 -17.42 -5.92 -11.24
C THR A 108 -18.39 -5.11 -10.40
N GLN A 109 -18.79 -5.64 -9.25
CA GLN A 109 -19.67 -4.94 -8.31
C GLN A 109 -19.05 -3.62 -7.84
N LEU A 110 -17.77 -3.61 -7.47
CA LEU A 110 -17.08 -2.40 -7.05
C LEU A 110 -17.08 -1.35 -8.17
N MET A 111 -16.67 -1.73 -9.38
CA MET A 111 -16.59 -0.80 -10.51
C MET A 111 -17.96 -0.23 -10.91
N GLN A 112 -19.01 -1.03 -10.83
CA GLN A 112 -20.39 -0.56 -11.04
C GLN A 112 -20.80 0.49 -10.01
N VAL A 113 -20.53 0.25 -8.72
CA VAL A 113 -20.83 1.19 -7.64
C VAL A 113 -20.04 2.49 -7.82
N LEU A 114 -18.74 2.41 -8.08
CA LEU A 114 -17.89 3.59 -8.28
C LEU A 114 -18.35 4.42 -9.49
N SER A 115 -18.70 3.76 -10.60
CA SER A 115 -19.22 4.44 -11.80
C SER A 115 -20.57 5.12 -11.52
N ALA A 116 -21.48 4.44 -10.81
CA ALA A 116 -22.80 4.97 -10.48
C ALA A 116 -22.77 6.13 -9.47
N GLN A 117 -21.63 6.36 -8.81
CA GLN A 117 -21.42 7.44 -7.84
C GLN A 117 -20.47 8.52 -8.39
N ASP A 118 -20.17 8.50 -9.68
CA ASP A 118 -19.25 9.44 -10.33
C ASP A 118 -17.91 9.54 -9.58
N ASP A 119 -17.36 8.40 -9.12
CA ASP A 119 -16.09 8.39 -8.40
C ASP A 119 -14.99 9.01 -9.29
N PRO A 120 -14.27 10.04 -8.83
CA PRO A 120 -13.28 10.73 -9.65
C PRO A 120 -12.16 9.83 -10.19
N ARG A 121 -11.87 8.70 -9.54
CA ARG A 121 -10.87 7.73 -10.01
C ARG A 121 -11.33 6.95 -11.25
N ILE A 122 -12.64 6.93 -11.51
CA ILE A 122 -13.25 6.26 -12.66
C ILE A 122 -13.57 7.26 -13.77
N VAL A 123 -14.21 8.38 -13.43
CA VAL A 123 -14.83 9.27 -14.44
C VAL A 123 -13.92 10.41 -14.90
N GLU A 124 -12.81 10.70 -14.20
CA GLU A 124 -11.92 11.82 -14.53
C GLU A 124 -10.55 11.33 -15.02
N LYS A 125 -10.00 12.01 -16.03
CA LYS A 125 -8.64 11.80 -16.54
C LYS A 125 -8.01 13.17 -16.88
N PRO A 126 -7.08 13.70 -16.08
CA PRO A 126 -6.56 13.14 -14.82
C PRO A 126 -7.58 13.19 -13.67
N CYS A 127 -7.41 12.31 -12.68
CA CYS A 127 -8.24 12.29 -11.47
C CYS A 127 -7.94 13.54 -10.61
N ARG A 128 -8.96 14.27 -10.14
CA ARG A 128 -8.74 15.46 -9.29
C ARG A 128 -7.94 15.21 -8.02
N PHE A 129 -7.92 13.97 -7.50
CA PHE A 129 -7.14 13.62 -6.30
C PHE A 129 -5.62 13.72 -6.54
N GLU A 130 -5.18 13.80 -7.80
CA GLU A 130 -3.78 14.00 -8.19
C GLU A 130 -3.36 15.46 -8.15
N HIS A 131 -4.26 16.37 -7.76
CA HIS A 131 -4.05 17.82 -7.83
C HIS A 131 -4.45 18.52 -6.53
N SER A 132 -3.93 19.73 -6.33
CA SER A 132 -4.35 20.62 -5.24
C SER A 132 -5.86 20.91 -5.32
N PRO A 133 -6.60 20.92 -4.19
CA PRO A 133 -6.13 20.88 -2.80
C PRO A 133 -5.99 19.46 -2.19
N TYR A 134 -6.21 18.40 -2.97
CA TYR A 134 -6.21 17.02 -2.48
C TYR A 134 -4.79 16.44 -2.36
N ALA A 135 -3.91 16.84 -3.26
CA ALA A 135 -2.48 16.53 -3.21
C ALA A 135 -1.67 17.81 -2.92
N GLY A 136 -0.44 17.61 -2.42
CA GLY A 136 0.54 18.68 -2.33
C GLY A 136 0.82 19.30 -3.71
N PRO A 137 1.46 20.48 -3.77
CA PRO A 137 1.83 21.08 -5.04
C PRO A 137 2.68 20.08 -5.84
N VAL A 138 2.32 19.86 -7.11
CA VAL A 138 3.18 19.12 -8.04
C VAL A 138 4.45 19.95 -8.18
N VAL A 139 5.57 19.41 -7.70
CA VAL A 139 6.86 20.05 -7.94
C VAL A 139 7.12 19.88 -9.43
N ASP A 140 7.12 20.99 -10.16
CA ASP A 140 7.40 20.98 -11.60
C ASP A 140 8.87 20.58 -11.74
N GLU A 141 9.13 19.35 -12.17
CA GLU A 141 10.48 18.90 -12.48
C GLU A 141 10.87 19.50 -13.84
N SER A 142 11.27 20.77 -13.82
CA SER A 142 11.85 21.48 -14.97
C SER A 142 13.34 21.19 -15.15
#